data_AF-A0A7D4NLH4-F1
#
_entry.id   AF-A0A7D4NLH4-F1
#
_cell.length_a   1.000
_cell.length_b   1.000
_cell.length_c   1.000
_cell.angle_alpha   90.00
_cell.angle_beta   90.00
_cell.angle_gamma   90.00
#
_symmetry.space_group_name_H-M   'P 1'
#
loop_
_entity.id
_entity.type
_entity.pdbx_description
1 polymer ?
#
loop_
_entity_poly.entity_id
_entity_poly.type
_entity_poly.pdbx_seq_one_letter_code
_entity_poly.pdbx_strand_id
1 'polypeptide(L)' 'MPIACDLYSQLELAAMRGQTVELYANNDLRYRGPISTLATEKGKEYLVTPEQQKIPLEEIDRIETLN' A
#
# COMPACT_ATOMS: atom_id res chain seq x y z
N MET A 1 8.14 14.11 -10.99
CA MET A 1 6.67 14.28 -10.97
C MET A 1 6.21 13.69 -9.65
N PRO A 2 5.56 14.45 -8.75
CA PRO A 2 5.18 13.91 -7.45
C PRO A 2 4.13 12.84 -7.67
N ILE A 3 4.39 11.63 -7.15
CA ILE A 3 3.34 10.63 -6.96
C ILE A 3 2.25 11.33 -6.15
N ALA A 4 1.06 11.40 -6.73
CA ALA A 4 0.01 12.33 -6.35
C ALA A 4 -0.30 12.21 -4.86
N CYS A 5 -0.37 13.35 -4.15
CA CYS A 5 -0.83 13.44 -2.76
C CYS A 5 -2.14 12.67 -2.52
N ASP A 6 -2.98 12.52 -3.55
CA ASP A 6 -4.20 11.72 -3.53
C ASP A 6 -3.96 10.24 -3.20
N LEU A 7 -2.90 9.62 -3.74
CA LEU A 7 -2.63 8.19 -3.53
C LEU A 7 -2.19 7.93 -2.09
N TYR A 8 -1.32 8.81 -1.57
CA TYR A 8 -0.91 8.82 -0.17
C TYR A 8 -2.10 9.04 0.76
N SER A 9 -2.93 10.03 0.46
CA SER A 9 -4.13 10.32 1.25
C SER A 9 -5.10 9.14 1.28
N GLN A 10 -5.26 8.43 0.16
CA GLN A 10 -6.10 7.23 0.08
C GLN A 10 -5.54 6.06 0.88
N LEU A 11 -4.22 5.83 0.82
CA LEU A 11 -3.56 4.79 1.61
C LEU A 11 -3.58 5.11 3.10
N GLU A 12 -3.34 6.36 3.48
CA GLU A 12 -3.46 6.80 4.88
C GLU A 12 -4.91 6.67 5.38
N LEU A 13 -5.90 7.08 4.58
CA LEU A 13 -7.32 6.90 4.92
C LEU A 13 -7.69 5.41 5.04
N ALA A 14 -7.21 4.58 4.13
CA ALA A 14 -7.45 3.15 4.15
C ALA A 14 -6.80 2.50 5.38
N ALA A 15 -5.59 2.92 5.77
CA ALA A 15 -4.96 2.49 7.02
C ALA A 15 -5.75 2.94 8.26
N MET A 16 -6.19 4.21 8.30
CA MET A 16 -7.01 4.74 9.41
C MET A 16 -8.37 4.04 9.54
N ARG A 17 -8.97 3.62 8.42
CA ARG A 17 -10.26 2.94 8.38
C ARG A 17 -10.16 1.41 8.47
N GLY A 18 -8.95 0.85 8.47
CA GLY A 18 -8.73 -0.59 8.40
C GLY A 18 -9.29 -1.20 7.10
N GLN A 19 -9.32 -0.44 6.01
CA GLN A 19 -9.79 -0.92 4.72
C GLN A 19 -8.82 -1.94 4.15
N THR A 20 -9.39 -2.91 3.44
CA THR A 20 -8.62 -3.93 2.75
C THR A 20 -8.09 -3.36 1.45
N VAL A 21 -6.82 -3.58 1.15
CA VAL A 21 -6.20 -3.24 -0.13
C VAL A 21 -5.69 -4.47 -0.83
N GLU A 22 -5.76 -4.43 -2.15
CA GLU A 22 -5.17 -5.41 -3.06
C GLU A 22 -3.98 -4.76 -3.78
N LEU A 23 -2.81 -5.39 -3.65
CA LEU A 23 -1.59 -4.97 -4.29
C LEU A 23 -1.27 -5.94 -5.42
N TYR A 24 -1.14 -5.41 -6.63
CA TYR A 24 -0.80 -6.17 -7.81
C TYR A 24 0.58 -5.78 -8.32
N ALA A 25 1.40 -6.79 -8.62
CA ALA A 25 2.68 -6.64 -9.29
C ALA A 25 2.67 -7.48 -10.57
N ASN A 26 2.90 -6.85 -11.72
CA ASN A 26 2.81 -7.49 -13.03
C ASN A 26 1.45 -8.18 -13.28
N ASN A 27 0.35 -7.58 -12.83
CA ASN A 27 -1.00 -8.18 -12.77
C ASN A 27 -1.16 -9.40 -11.85
N ASP A 28 -0.16 -9.75 -11.05
CA ASP A 28 -0.25 -10.83 -10.06
C ASP A 28 -0.58 -10.25 -8.68
N LEU A 29 -1.57 -10.86 -7.99
CA LEU A 29 -1.98 -10.41 -6.66
C LEU A 29 -0.90 -10.78 -5.63
N ARG A 30 -0.11 -9.79 -5.21
CA ARG A 30 0.95 -9.97 -4.21
C ARG A 30 0.42 -9.95 -2.79
N TYR A 31 -0.60 -9.15 -2.53
CA TYR A 31 -1.16 -9.00 -1.20
C TYR A 31 -2.63 -8.58 -1.27
N ARG A 32 -3.42 -9.14 -0.36
CA ARG A 32 -4.79 -8.74 -0.10
C ARG A 32 -5.03 -8.73 1.39
N GLY A 33 -5.27 -7.55 1.95
CA GLY A 33 -5.49 -7.44 3.38
C GLY A 33 -5.56 -6.00 3.86
N PRO A 34 -5.88 -5.80 5.15
CA PRO A 34 -5.83 -4.49 5.76
C PRO A 34 -4.40 -3.93 5.75
N ILE A 35 -4.31 -2.61 5.69
CA ILE A 35 -3.06 -1.87 5.87
C ILE A 35 -2.98 -1.31 7.27
N SER A 36 -1.78 -1.35 7.85
CA SER A 36 -1.51 -0.74 9.15
C SER A 36 -0.92 0.66 8.97
N THR A 37 0.14 0.79 8.16
CA THR A 37 0.77 2.09 7.87
C THR A 37 1.65 2.00 6.62
N LEU A 38 2.14 3.13 6.15
CA LEU A 38 3.18 3.23 5.12
C LEU A 38 4.51 3.59 5.79
N ALA A 39 5.59 2.96 5.36
CA ALA A 39 6.94 3.23 5.83
C ALA A 39 7.84 3.55 4.64
N THR A 40 8.70 4.55 4.80
CA THR A 40 9.71 4.88 3.78
C THR A 40 11.08 4.57 4.34
N GLU A 41 11.79 3.60 3.74
CA GLU A 41 13.15 3.23 4.14
C GLU A 41 14.10 3.39 2.95
N LYS A 42 15.21 4.12 3.16
CA LYS A 42 16.24 4.35 2.12
C LYS A 42 15.70 4.89 0.79
N GLY A 43 14.63 5.70 0.84
CA GLY A 43 13.99 6.28 -0.34
C GLY A 43 13.07 5.32 -1.09
N LYS A 44 12.79 4.13 -0.53
CA LYS A 44 11.81 3.18 -1.04
C LYS A 44 10.59 3.15 -0.13
N GLU A 45 9.43 2.98 -0.73
CA GLU A 45 8.15 2.96 -0.05
C GLU A 45 7.72 1.52 0.24
N TYR A 46 7.27 1.28 1.45
CA TYR A 46 6.85 -0.02 1.96
C TYR A 46 5.47 0.11 2.57
N LEU A 47 4.62 -0.86 2.25
CA LEU A 47 3.35 -1.04 2.88
C LEU A 47 3.53 -1.97 4.08
N VAL A 48 3.11 -1.50 5.26
CA VAL A 48 3.20 -2.25 6.51
C VAL A 48 1.84 -2.83 6.85
N THR A 49 1.78 -4.15 6.93
CA THR A 49 0.57 -4.89 7.31
C THR A 49 0.43 -4.94 8.84
N PRO A 50 -0.75 -5.25 9.40
CA PRO A 50 -0.90 -5.44 10.85
C PRO A 50 -0.05 -6.60 11.40
N GLU A 51 0.37 -7.53 10.55
CA GLU A 51 1.32 -8.60 10.89
C GLU A 51 2.79 -8.12 10.90
N GLN A 52 3.02 -6.80 10.76
CA GLN A 52 4.34 -6.17 10.63
C GLN A 52 5.13 -6.64 9.39
N GLN A 53 4.43 -7.15 8.38
CA GLN A 53 5.06 -7.50 7.11
C GLN A 53 5.24 -6.23 6.27
N LYS A 54 6.44 -6.05 5.70
CA LYS A 54 6.78 -4.92 4.84
C LYS A 54 6.74 -5.37 3.39
N ILE A 55 5.82 -4.82 2.61
CA ILE A 55 5.66 -5.13 1.19
C ILE A 55 6.21 -3.96 0.39
N PRO A 56 7.25 -4.15 -0.43
CA PRO A 56 7.82 -3.06 -1.23
C PRO A 56 6.82 -2.59 -2.28
N LEU A 57 6.49 -1.30 -2.26
CA LEU A 57 5.60 -0.69 -3.24
C LEU A 57 6.31 -0.44 -4.58
N GLU A 58 7.64 -0.53 -4.64
CA GLU A 58 8.40 -0.34 -5.89
C GLU A 58 8.02 -1.34 -6.99
N GLU A 59 7.62 -2.55 -6.59
CA GLU A 59 7.24 -3.63 -7.51
C GLU A 59 5.72 -3.63 -7.79
N ILE A 60 4.96 -2.80 -7.09
CA ILE A 60 3.50 -2.73 -7.20
C ILE A 60 3.13 -1.71 -8.26
N ASP A 61 2.54 -2.18 -9.36
CA ASP A 61 2.06 -1.31 -10.44
C ASP A 61 0.61 -0.87 -10.24
N ARG A 62 -0.16 -1.60 -9.43
CA ARG A 62 -1.58 -1.34 -9.21
C ARG A 62 -2.00 -1.63 -7.77
N ILE A 63 -2.77 -0.70 -7.20
CA ILE A 63 -3.35 -0.77 -5.86
C ILE A 63 -4.86 -0.60 -6.01
N GLU A 64 -5.64 -1.51 -5.43
CA GLU A 64 -7.09 -1.39 -5.35
C GLU A 64 -7.54 -1.37 -3.89
N THR A 65 -8.38 -0.40 -3.53
CA THR A 65 -9.01 -0.31 -2.21
C THR A 65 -10.37 -1.00 -2.25
N LEU A 66 -10.55 -2.01 -1.43
CA LEU A 66 -11.83 -2.69 -1.23
C LEU A 66 -12.61 -1.96 -0.13
N ASN A 67 -13.80 -1.47 -0.50
CA ASN A 67 -14.78 -0.84 0.40
C ASN A 67 -15.66 -1.90 1.07
#